data_AF-A0A938CPZ6-F1
#
_entry.id   AF-A0A938CPZ6-F1
#
_cell.length_a   1.000
_cell.length_b   1.000
_cell.length_c   1.000
_cell.angle_alpha   90.00
_cell.angle_beta   90.00
_cell.angle_gamma   90.00
#
_symmetry.space_group_name_H-M   'P 1'
#
loop_
_entity.id
_entity.type
_entity.pdbx_description
1 polymer ?
#
loop_
_entity_poly.entity_id
_entity_poly.type
_entity_poly.pdbx_seq_one_letter_code
_entity_poly.pdbx_strand_id
1 'polypeptide(L)' 'MRDWLVHIRRNEYAGLQTQIREALVSAILDGQLSRDEPIPSTRKMAKSLAVSRNTVVLAYQGL' A
#
# COMPACT_ATOMS: atom_id res chain seq x y z
N MET A 1 2.69 14.90 7.32
CA MET A 1 2.46 13.49 6.92
C MET A 1 2.87 13.37 5.47
N ARG A 2 4.01 12.74 5.15
CA ARG A 2 4.52 12.61 3.78
C ARG A 2 3.43 12.12 2.82
N ASP A 3 3.46 12.62 1.59
CA ASP A 3 2.61 12.09 0.52
C ASP A 3 3.16 10.72 0.15
N TRP A 4 2.33 9.71 0.39
CA TRP A 4 2.70 8.33 0.21
C TRP A 4 2.65 8.00 -1.28
N LEU A 5 3.80 8.08 -1.94
CA LEU A 5 3.97 7.82 -3.36
C LEU A 5 4.26 6.33 -3.61
N VAL A 6 3.37 5.44 -3.16
CA VAL A 6 3.45 4.04 -3.60
C VAL A 6 2.90 3.94 -5.01
N HIS A 7 3.79 3.69 -5.95
CA HIS A 7 3.42 3.29 -7.31
C HIS A 7 3.07 1.81 -7.30
N ILE A 8 1.78 1.53 -7.47
CA ILE A 8 1.32 0.17 -7.72
C ILE A 8 1.45 -0.10 -9.21
N ARG A 9 2.28 -1.07 -9.57
CA ARG A 9 2.29 -1.59 -10.94
C ARG A 9 1.05 -2.46 -11.11
N ARG A 10 0.07 -1.94 -11.86
CA ARG A 10 -1.13 -2.67 -12.25
C ARG A 10 -0.70 -3.91 -13.02
N ASN A 11 -0.88 -5.08 -12.41
CA ASN A 11 -0.59 -6.38 -13.00
C ASN A 11 -1.92 -7.14 -13.16
N GLU A 12 -2.29 -7.51 -14.38
CA GLU A 12 -3.55 -8.22 -14.64
C GLU A 12 -3.58 -9.64 -14.03
N TYR A 13 -2.41 -10.21 -13.72
CA TYR A 13 -2.28 -11.57 -13.17
C TYR A 13 -2.32 -11.62 -11.63
N ALA A 14 -2.39 -10.48 -10.95
CA ALA A 14 -2.42 -10.41 -9.48
C ALA A 14 -3.58 -9.53 -8.99
N GLY A 15 -4.26 -9.94 -7.91
CA GLY A 15 -5.29 -9.10 -7.29
C GLY A 15 -4.73 -7.80 -6.71
N LEU A 16 -5.54 -6.73 -6.69
CA LEU A 16 -5.12 -5.43 -6.16
C LEU A 16 -4.61 -5.52 -4.71
N GLN A 17 -5.19 -6.39 -3.88
CA GLN A 17 -4.73 -6.61 -2.51
C GLN A 17 -3.28 -7.10 -2.48
N THR A 18 -2.94 -8.05 -3.35
CA THR A 18 -1.57 -8.57 -3.48
C THR A 18 -0.62 -7.51 -3.97
N GLN A 19 -1.00 -6.75 -5.01
CA GLN A 19 -0.14 -5.69 -5.53
C GLN A 19 0.11 -4.58 -4.49
N ILE A 20 -0.91 -4.18 -3.72
CA ILE A 20 -0.77 -3.21 -2.62
C ILE A 20 0.20 -3.74 -1.56
N ARG A 21 0.04 -5.00 -1.15
CA ARG A 21 0.88 -5.65 -0.14
C ARG A 21 2.34 -5.70 -0.60
N GLU A 22 2.59 -6.19 -1.81
CA GLU A 22 3.94 -6.31 -2.38
C GLU A 22 4.65 -4.95 -2.49
N ALA A 23 3.93 -3.93 -2.97
CA ALA A 23 4.50 -2.59 -3.07
C ALA A 23 4.84 -1.99 -1.69
N LEU A 24 4.00 -2.25 -0.67
CA LEU A 24 4.24 -1.80 0.69
C LEU A 24 5.40 -2.54 1.35
N VAL A 25 5.48 -3.87 1.20
CA VAL A 25 6.60 -4.69 1.69
C VAL A 25 7.91 -4.23 1.04
N SER A 26 7.91 -4.00 -0.27
CA SER A 26 9.09 -3.50 -0.99
C SER A 26 9.52 -2.14 -0.45
N ALA A 27 8.59 -1.20 -0.24
CA ALA A 27 8.92 0.11 0.34
C ALA A 27 9.50 0.04 1.76
N ILE A 28 9.08 -0.94 2.57
CA ILE A 28 9.66 -1.20 3.90
C ILE A 28 11.08 -1.75 3.76
N LEU A 29 11.28 -2.75 2.90
CA LEU A 29 12.58 -3.39 2.69
C LEU A 29 13.61 -2.44 2.06
N ASP A 30 13.17 -1.57 1.15
CA ASP A 30 13.99 -0.55 0.50
C ASP A 30 14.27 0.67 1.41
N GLY A 31 13.79 0.66 2.65
CA GLY A 31 13.96 1.75 3.62
C GLY A 31 13.22 3.04 3.28
N GLN A 32 12.29 3.00 2.32
CA GLN A 32 11.41 4.12 1.98
C GLN A 32 10.39 4.40 3.09
N LEU A 33 10.04 3.37 3.87
CA LEU A 33 9.39 3.50 5.17
C LEU A 33 10.41 3.29 6.28
N SER A 34 10.61 4.33 7.10
CA SER A 34 11.32 4.16 8.36
C SER A 34 10.49 3.31 9.32
N ARG A 35 11.14 2.50 10.15
CA ARG A 35 10.47 1.61 11.12
C ARG A 35 9.50 2.35 12.06
N ASP A 36 9.78 3.60 12.37
CA ASP A 36 8.98 4.44 13.27
C ASP A 36 7.97 5.33 12.51
N GLU A 37 7.94 5.27 11.18
CA GLU A 37 7.00 6.05 10.37
C GLU A 37 5.68 5.28 10.22
N PRO A 38 4.54 5.86 10.63
CA PRO A 38 3.26 5.19 10.49
C PRO A 38 2.88 5.04 9.03
N ILE A 39 2.41 3.85 8.66
CA ILE A 39 1.80 3.63 7.35
C ILE A 39 0.56 4.52 7.17
N PRO A 40 0.21 4.92 5.93
CA PRO A 40 -0.97 5.73 5.69
C PRO A 40 -2.24 5.02 6.15
N SER A 41 -3.19 5.76 6.71
CA SER A 41 -4.52 5.20 7.01
C SER A 41 -5.15 4.56 5.77
N THR A 42 -5.97 3.52 5.96
CA THR A 42 -6.68 2.84 4.87
C THR A 42 -7.46 3.80 3.99
N ARG A 43 -8.04 4.85 4.58
CA ARG A 43 -8.73 5.93 3.87
C ARG A 43 -7.79 6.77 2.98
N LYS A 44 -6.62 7.18 3.50
CA LYS A 44 -5.63 7.97 2.74
C LYS A 44 -5.08 7.14 1.58
N MET A 45 -4.72 5.88 1.86
CA MET A 45 -4.17 4.95 0.88
C MET A 45 -5.18 4.65 -0.24
N ALA A 46 -6.43 4.33 0.10
CA ALA A 46 -7.48 4.07 -0.87
C ALA A 46 -7.74 5.27 -1.79
N LYS A 47 -7.74 6.49 -1.24
CA LYS A 47 -7.87 7.72 -2.02
C LYS A 47 -6.69 7.93 -2.97
N SER A 48 -5.47 7.69 -2.50
CA SER A 48 -4.24 7.90 -3.29
C SER A 48 -4.15 6.92 -4.46
N LEU A 49 -4.64 5.70 -4.29
CA LEU A 49 -4.59 4.63 -5.27
C LEU A 49 -5.86 4.53 -6.15
N ALA A 50 -6.88 5.33 -5.85
CA ALA A 50 -8.21 5.24 -6.45
C ALA A 50 -8.80 3.82 -6.43
N VAL A 51 -8.78 3.17 -5.25
CA VAL A 51 -9.35 1.84 -5.01
C VAL A 51 -10.34 1.85 -3.86
N SER A 52 -11.10 0.77 -3.69
CA SER A 52 -12.00 0.64 -2.53
C SER A 52 -11.20 0.59 -1.22
N ARG A 53 -11.78 1.14 -0.15
CA ARG A 53 -11.20 1.03 1.21
C ARG A 53 -11.03 -0.43 1.64
N ASN A 54 -11.97 -1.30 1.27
CA ASN A 54 -11.93 -2.71 1.63
C ASN A 54 -10.69 -3.40 1.02
N THR A 55 -10.33 -3.05 -0.23
CA THR A 55 -9.12 -3.57 -0.87
C THR A 55 -7.85 -3.26 -0.07
N VAL A 56 -7.75 -2.03 0.47
CA VAL A 56 -6.60 -1.64 1.31
C VAL A 56 -6.65 -2.33 2.67
N VAL A 57 -7.83 -2.43 3.30
CA VAL A 57 -8.00 -3.14 4.58
C VAL A 57 -7.49 -4.57 4.46
N LEU A 58 -7.92 -5.30 3.42
CA LEU A 58 -7.50 -6.67 3.18
C LEU A 58 -6.00 -6.77 2.89
N ALA A 59 -5.42 -5.82 2.16
CA ALA A 59 -3.97 -5.78 1.93
C ALA A 59 -3.19 -5.60 3.24
N TYR A 60 -3.65 -4.70 4.12
CA TYR A 60 -3.00 -4.40 5.40
C TYR A 60 -3.12 -5.55 6.40
N GLN A 61 -4.24 -6.29 6.39
CA GLN A 61 -4.44 -7.47 7.25
C GLN A 61 -3.51 -8.64 6.88
N GLY A 62 -3.00 -8.66 5.66
CA GLY A 62 -2.08 -9.69 5.17
C GLY A 62 -0.59 -9.33 5.27
N LEU A 63 -0.25 -8.23 5.95
CA LEU A 63 1.13 -7.86 6.29
C LEU A 63 1.55 -8.55 7.59
#